data_AF-A0A4V3D1W4-F1
#
_entry.id   AF-A0A4V3D1W4-F1
#
_cell.length_a   1.000
_cell.length_b   1.000
_cell.length_c   1.000
_cell.angle_alpha   90.00
_cell.angle_beta   90.00
_cell.angle_gamma   90.00
#
_symmetry.space_group_name_H-M   'P 1'
#
loop_
_entity.id
_entity.type
_entity.pdbx_description
1 polymer ?
#
loop_
_entity_poly.entity_id
_entity_poly.type
_entity_poly.pdbx_seq_one_letter_code
_entity_poly.pdbx_strand_id
1 'polypeptide(L)'
;MKKLGFILIFLLFLGFAGFYFFNQLGGNTPIEMILIESSPETMAGKTFIGIPQDPKLEETFKSIESLKTLNPGTKIHTIYYIEPAGKLDTMNVFVGLNLPFATGDLEGKTFSEKKYIQATITANKWVMPSPAKVKAQIEEFAKKNQVELSGIFIDKIISESEVQVIAPVKD
;
A
#
# COMPACT_ATOMS: atom_id res chain seq x y z
N MET A 1 46.83 15.15 10.18
CA MET A 1 46.54 13.69 10.21
C MET A 1 45.55 13.29 11.30
N LYS A 2 45.74 13.67 12.58
CA LYS A 2 44.81 13.31 13.68
C LYS A 2 43.35 13.75 13.47
N LYS A 3 43.13 14.97 12.96
CA LYS A 3 41.78 15.51 12.68
C LYS A 3 41.02 14.72 11.60
N LEU A 4 41.74 14.22 10.58
CA LEU A 4 41.15 13.41 9.51
C LEU A 4 40.70 12.04 10.03
N GLY A 5 41.48 11.43 10.93
CA GLY A 5 41.11 10.18 11.60
C GLY A 5 39.86 10.33 12.47
N PHE A 6 39.73 11.42 13.22
CA PHE A 6 38.52 11.71 13.99
C PHE A 6 37.29 11.92 13.10
N ILE A 7 37.43 12.63 11.98
CA ILE A 7 36.33 12.82 11.02
C ILE A 7 35.89 11.46 10.44
N LEU A 8 36.85 10.61 10.06
CA LEU A 8 36.54 9.29 9.51
C LEU A 8 35.83 8.38 10.53
N ILE A 9 36.29 8.35 11.78
CA ILE A 9 35.65 7.58 12.87
C ILE A 9 34.25 8.10 13.13
N PHE A 10 34.06 9.43 13.14
CA PHE A 10 32.75 10.03 13.34
C PHE A 10 31.77 9.70 12.19
N LEU A 11 32.23 9.73 10.94
CA LEU A 11 31.43 9.31 9.78
C LEU A 11 31.06 7.83 9.83
N LEU A 12 31.98 6.96 10.24
CA LEU A 12 31.73 5.54 10.43
C LEU A 12 30.68 5.29 11.52
N PHE A 13 30.77 6.02 12.63
CA PHE A 13 29.79 5.95 13.70
C PHE A 13 28.40 6.42 13.23
N LEU A 14 28.32 7.54 12.50
CA LEU A 14 27.07 8.02 11.92
C LEU A 14 26.46 7.02 10.92
N GLY A 15 27.30 6.41 10.08
CA GLY A 15 26.86 5.37 9.14
C GLY A 15 26.31 4.15 9.85
N PHE A 16 26.99 3.66 10.89
CA PHE A 16 26.53 2.52 11.68
C PHE A 16 25.24 2.84 12.44
N ALA A 17 25.17 3.99 13.10
CA ALA A 17 23.97 4.44 13.79
C ALA A 17 22.78 4.57 12.82
N GLY A 18 22.99 5.20 11.66
CA GLY A 18 21.97 5.34 10.61
C GLY A 18 21.47 3.99 10.09
N PHE A 19 22.36 3.06 9.79
CA PHE A 19 22.00 1.71 9.36
C PHE A 19 21.24 0.95 10.45
N TYR A 20 21.67 1.05 11.70
CA TYR A 20 20.99 0.45 12.84
C TYR A 20 19.55 0.97 12.97
N PHE A 21 19.34 2.28 12.94
CA PHE A 21 18.00 2.87 12.98
C PHE A 21 17.16 2.47 11.76
N PHE A 22 17.72 2.46 10.56
CA PHE A 22 17.02 2.03 9.35
C PHE A 22 16.51 0.59 9.46
N ASN A 23 17.35 -0.32 9.96
CA ASN A 23 16.97 -1.72 10.16
C ASN A 23 15.91 -1.88 11.27
N GLN A 24 16.04 -1.13 12.36
CA GLN A 24 15.07 -1.13 13.46
C GLN A 24 13.67 -0.63 13.01
N LEU A 25 13.63 0.28 12.04
CA LEU A 25 12.39 0.77 11.43
C LEU A 25 11.78 -0.19 10.39
N GLY A 26 12.45 -1.31 10.10
CA GLY A 26 12.00 -2.30 9.12
C GLY A 26 12.41 -2.02 7.68
N GLY A 27 13.41 -1.16 7.45
CA GLY A 27 13.82 -0.78 6.09
C GLY A 27 14.42 -1.92 5.25
N ASN A 28 14.87 -3.00 5.89
CA ASN A 28 15.34 -4.23 5.24
C ASN A 28 14.39 -5.42 5.45
N THR A 29 13.20 -5.21 6.02
CA THR A 29 12.22 -6.29 6.16
C THR A 29 11.79 -6.73 4.76
N PRO A 30 11.90 -8.03 4.41
CA PRO A 30 11.45 -8.51 3.11
C PRO A 30 9.93 -8.38 2.98
N ILE A 31 9.46 -8.17 1.75
CA ILE A 31 8.03 -8.24 1.45
C ILE A 31 7.61 -9.70 1.44
N GLU A 32 6.69 -10.07 2.32
CA GLU A 32 6.16 -11.43 2.38
C GLU A 32 5.10 -11.59 1.30
N MET A 33 5.26 -12.57 0.40
CA MET A 33 4.34 -12.78 -0.71
C MET A 33 3.71 -14.17 -0.65
N ILE A 34 2.40 -14.23 -0.79
CA ILE A 34 1.62 -15.46 -0.83
C ILE A 34 0.59 -15.42 -1.96
N LEU A 35 0.39 -16.56 -2.63
CA LEU A 35 -0.73 -16.76 -3.55
C LEU A 35 -1.91 -17.32 -2.76
N ILE A 36 -3.05 -16.63 -2.81
CA ILE A 36 -4.26 -17.00 -2.09
C ILE A 36 -5.30 -17.49 -3.10
N GLU A 37 -5.86 -18.66 -2.81
CA GLU A 37 -6.90 -19.34 -3.60
C GLU A 37 -8.31 -18.90 -3.16
N SER A 38 -8.55 -17.59 -3.17
CA SER A 38 -9.87 -17.00 -2.94
C SER A 38 -10.01 -15.69 -3.71
N SER A 39 -11.23 -15.21 -3.89
CA SER A 39 -11.47 -13.87 -4.43
C SER A 39 -11.01 -12.78 -3.46
N PRO A 40 -10.56 -11.62 -3.96
CA PRO A 40 -10.37 -10.44 -3.13
C PRO A 40 -11.66 -10.02 -2.42
N GLU A 41 -11.53 -9.37 -1.26
CA GLU A 41 -12.68 -8.88 -0.50
C GLU A 41 -13.49 -7.86 -1.33
N THR A 42 -14.82 -7.92 -1.20
CA THR A 42 -15.70 -6.87 -1.71
C THR A 42 -15.49 -5.58 -0.92
N MET A 43 -15.65 -4.45 -1.58
CA MET A 43 -15.47 -3.15 -0.95
C MET A 43 -16.64 -2.22 -1.22
N ALA A 44 -16.88 -1.30 -0.28
CA ALA A 44 -17.76 -0.16 -0.48
C ALA A 44 -17.04 1.13 -0.10
N GLY A 45 -17.16 2.17 -0.92
CA GLY A 45 -16.38 3.38 -0.76
C GLY A 45 -16.77 4.50 -1.69
N LYS A 46 -15.82 5.37 -2.02
CA LYS A 46 -15.99 6.51 -2.92
C LYS A 46 -14.78 6.64 -3.84
N THR A 47 -15.03 6.98 -5.10
CA THR A 47 -13.96 7.38 -6.03
C THR A 47 -13.73 8.89 -5.96
N PHE A 48 -12.46 9.27 -5.90
CA PHE A 48 -11.98 10.64 -6.04
C PHE A 48 -11.16 10.79 -7.32
N ILE A 49 -11.41 11.86 -8.06
CA ILE A 49 -10.63 12.27 -9.23
C ILE A 49 -10.21 13.72 -9.03
N GLY A 50 -8.91 13.98 -9.08
CA GLY A 50 -8.35 15.31 -8.83
C GLY A 50 -6.85 15.23 -8.59
N ILE A 51 -6.29 16.11 -7.75
CA ILE A 51 -4.84 16.12 -7.44
C ILE A 51 -4.58 15.73 -5.98
N PRO A 52 -3.38 15.24 -5.61
CA PRO A 52 -3.05 14.87 -4.23
C PRO A 52 -3.27 15.95 -3.17
N GLN A 53 -3.22 17.23 -3.54
CA GLN A 53 -3.40 18.36 -2.62
C GLN A 53 -4.83 18.90 -2.56
N ASP A 54 -5.77 18.29 -3.30
CA ASP A 54 -7.17 18.72 -3.27
C ASP A 54 -7.78 18.39 -1.88
N PRO A 55 -8.35 19.37 -1.17
CA PRO A 55 -9.03 19.14 0.10
C PRO A 55 -10.12 18.05 0.03
N LYS A 56 -10.74 17.86 -1.14
CA LYS A 56 -11.76 16.81 -1.34
C LYS A 56 -11.20 15.40 -1.19
N LEU A 57 -9.90 15.18 -1.45
CA LEU A 57 -9.26 13.90 -1.19
C LEU A 57 -9.24 13.62 0.32
N GLU A 58 -8.84 14.60 1.11
CA GLU A 58 -8.83 14.50 2.58
C GLU A 58 -10.25 14.31 3.13
N GLU A 59 -11.24 15.04 2.60
CA GLU A 59 -12.66 14.85 2.95
C GLU A 59 -13.14 13.43 2.62
N THR A 60 -12.71 12.89 1.47
CA THR A 60 -13.03 11.51 1.08
C THR A 60 -12.46 10.52 2.08
N PHE A 61 -11.17 10.63 2.43
CA PHE A 61 -10.55 9.77 3.44
C PHE A 61 -11.23 9.90 4.81
N LYS A 62 -11.47 11.11 5.30
CA LYS A 62 -12.16 11.37 6.57
C LYS A 62 -13.57 10.77 6.60
N SER A 63 -14.30 10.82 5.48
CA SER A 63 -15.62 10.20 5.39
C SER A 63 -15.56 8.67 5.52
N ILE A 64 -14.56 8.03 4.90
CA ILE A 64 -14.34 6.58 4.99
C ILE A 64 -13.82 6.17 6.38
N GLU A 65 -12.95 6.98 7.00
CA GLU A 65 -12.50 6.79 8.39
C GLU A 65 -13.66 6.87 9.38
N SER A 66 -14.58 7.83 9.19
CA SER A 66 -15.78 7.94 10.02
C SER A 66 -16.68 6.72 9.88
N LEU A 67 -16.83 6.21 8.66
CA LEU A 67 -17.57 4.98 8.39
C LEU A 67 -16.91 3.74 9.03
N LYS A 68 -15.58 3.69 9.06
CA LYS A 68 -14.82 2.61 9.70
C LYS A 68 -15.09 2.56 11.21
N THR A 69 -15.19 3.71 11.88
CA THR A 69 -15.55 3.77 13.30
C THR A 69 -16.92 3.14 13.59
N LEU A 70 -17.86 3.24 12.65
CA LEU A 70 -19.17 2.61 12.74
C LEU A 70 -19.16 1.11 12.38
N ASN A 71 -18.12 0.63 11.72
CA ASN A 71 -17.98 -0.75 11.24
C ASN A 71 -16.67 -1.38 11.76
N PRO A 72 -16.59 -1.69 13.07
CA PRO A 72 -15.37 -2.22 13.67
C PRO A 72 -14.93 -3.53 13.01
N GLY A 73 -13.62 -3.71 12.87
CA GLY A 73 -13.03 -4.87 12.18
C GLY A 73 -12.77 -4.66 10.69
N THR A 74 -13.40 -3.64 10.07
CA THR A 74 -13.09 -3.26 8.69
C THR A 74 -11.74 -2.53 8.58
N LYS A 75 -11.15 -2.59 7.38
CA LYS A 75 -9.89 -1.95 7.01
C LYS A 75 -10.13 -0.99 5.85
N ILE A 76 -9.29 0.03 5.76
CA ILE A 76 -9.31 0.97 4.63
C ILE A 76 -8.54 0.34 3.49
N HIS A 77 -9.14 0.43 2.31
CA HIS A 77 -8.54 0.01 1.06
C HIS A 77 -8.45 1.17 0.09
N THR A 78 -7.40 1.17 -0.73
CA THR A 78 -7.27 2.09 -1.86
C THR A 78 -6.97 1.36 -3.15
N ILE A 79 -7.55 1.85 -4.25
CA ILE A 79 -7.23 1.39 -5.61
C ILE A 79 -6.88 2.62 -6.44
N TYR A 80 -5.62 2.74 -6.83
CA TYR A 80 -5.19 3.81 -7.73
C TYR A 80 -5.35 3.35 -9.17
N TYR A 81 -6.40 3.81 -9.83
CA TYR A 81 -6.58 3.63 -11.28
C TYR A 81 -5.60 4.49 -12.08
N ILE A 82 -5.29 5.67 -11.54
CA ILE A 82 -4.24 6.56 -12.04
C ILE A 82 -3.42 7.02 -10.83
N GLU A 83 -2.14 6.63 -10.80
CA GLU A 83 -1.19 7.10 -9.78
C GLU A 83 -0.59 8.45 -10.19
N PRO A 84 -0.57 9.44 -9.29
CA PRO A 84 0.07 10.72 -9.55
C PRO A 84 1.60 10.56 -9.43
N ALA A 85 2.36 11.07 -10.41
CA ALA A 85 3.82 11.13 -10.30
C ALA A 85 4.30 12.35 -9.50
N GLY A 86 3.47 13.40 -9.42
CA GLY A 86 3.70 14.64 -8.70
C GLY A 86 2.45 15.20 -8.03
N LYS A 87 2.66 16.23 -7.21
CA LYS A 87 1.60 16.86 -6.38
C LYS A 87 0.49 17.55 -7.19
N LEU A 88 0.75 17.86 -8.45
CA LEU A 88 -0.17 18.54 -9.37
C LEU A 88 -0.76 17.60 -10.42
N ASP A 89 -0.34 16.33 -10.42
CA ASP A 89 -0.81 15.36 -11.39
C ASP A 89 -2.20 14.89 -11.01
N THR A 90 -3.02 14.63 -12.04
CA THR A 90 -4.34 14.04 -11.82
C THR A 90 -4.18 12.60 -11.38
N MET A 91 -4.89 12.25 -10.31
CA MET A 91 -5.05 10.91 -9.81
C MET A 91 -6.52 10.51 -9.86
N ASN A 92 -6.73 9.21 -9.96
CA ASN A 92 -8.04 8.58 -9.85
C ASN A 92 -7.90 7.44 -8.85
N VAL A 93 -8.50 7.62 -7.67
CA VAL A 93 -8.37 6.69 -6.56
C VAL A 93 -9.75 6.33 -6.02
N PHE A 94 -9.99 5.04 -5.83
CA PHE A 94 -11.07 4.56 -4.97
C PHE A 94 -10.56 4.43 -3.55
N VAL A 95 -11.33 4.92 -2.58
CA VAL A 95 -11.06 4.75 -1.13
C VAL A 95 -12.30 4.10 -0.50
N GLY A 96 -12.13 2.98 0.18
CA GLY A 96 -13.27 2.23 0.72
C GLY A 96 -12.93 1.31 1.88
N LEU A 97 -13.93 0.56 2.35
CA LEU A 97 -13.82 -0.46 3.38
C LEU A 97 -14.17 -1.82 2.82
N ASN A 98 -13.62 -2.90 3.39
CA ASN A 98 -14.06 -4.27 3.12
C ASN A 98 -15.47 -4.51 3.72
N LEU A 99 -16.49 -4.10 2.95
CA LEU A 99 -17.90 -4.24 3.29
C LEU A 99 -18.56 -5.18 2.26
N PRO A 100 -19.54 -6.00 2.70
CA PRO A 100 -20.21 -6.97 1.83
C PRO A 100 -21.09 -6.31 0.76
N PHE A 101 -21.57 -5.09 1.00
CA PHE A 101 -22.40 -4.33 0.07
C PHE A 101 -22.22 -2.84 0.29
N ALA A 102 -22.45 -2.06 -0.77
CA ALA A 102 -22.49 -0.61 -0.69
C ALA A 102 -23.86 -0.13 -0.19
N THR A 103 -23.88 0.95 0.60
CA THR A 103 -25.08 1.55 1.15
C THR A 103 -25.08 3.06 0.88
N GLY A 104 -26.28 3.63 0.74
CA GLY A 104 -26.43 5.08 0.54
C GLY A 104 -25.75 5.57 -0.73
N ASP A 105 -24.79 6.47 -0.56
CA ASP A 105 -24.02 7.12 -1.62
C ASP A 105 -22.70 6.41 -1.97
N LEU A 106 -22.42 5.25 -1.37
CA LEU A 106 -21.21 4.49 -1.62
C LEU A 106 -21.30 3.70 -2.93
N GLU A 107 -20.17 3.58 -3.61
CA GLU A 107 -19.99 2.67 -4.74
C GLU A 107 -19.41 1.34 -4.25
N GLY A 108 -19.83 0.24 -4.89
CA GLY A 108 -19.33 -1.10 -4.61
C GLY A 108 -18.22 -1.53 -5.58
N LYS A 109 -17.21 -2.24 -5.07
CA LYS A 109 -16.20 -2.96 -5.86
C LYS A 109 -16.31 -4.46 -5.57
N THR A 110 -16.40 -5.24 -6.64
CA THR A 110 -16.42 -6.70 -6.61
C THR A 110 -15.40 -7.21 -7.62
N PHE A 111 -14.86 -8.39 -7.37
CA PHE A 111 -13.78 -8.99 -8.16
C PHE A 111 -14.24 -10.37 -8.61
N SER A 112 -14.10 -10.67 -9.90
CA SER A 112 -14.48 -11.96 -10.47
C SER A 112 -13.36 -13.00 -10.32
N GLU A 113 -12.13 -12.53 -10.11
CA GLU A 113 -10.94 -13.35 -9.92
C GLU A 113 -11.09 -14.27 -8.72
N LYS A 114 -10.59 -15.50 -8.85
CA LYS A 114 -10.67 -16.52 -7.79
C LYS A 114 -9.36 -16.68 -7.03
N LYS A 115 -8.33 -15.94 -7.43
CA LYS A 115 -7.00 -15.94 -6.83
C LYS A 115 -6.44 -14.53 -6.78
N TYR A 116 -5.56 -14.28 -5.83
CA TYR A 116 -4.77 -13.07 -5.80
C TYR A 116 -3.41 -13.30 -5.14
N ILE A 117 -2.45 -12.45 -5.47
CA ILE A 117 -1.19 -12.36 -4.75
C ILE A 117 -1.37 -11.32 -3.65
N GLN A 118 -1.00 -11.68 -2.42
CA GLN A 118 -0.91 -10.76 -1.30
C GLN A 118 0.55 -10.50 -0.97
N ALA A 119 0.94 -9.23 -0.99
CA ALA A 119 2.22 -8.75 -0.51
C ALA A 119 2.03 -8.05 0.85
N THR A 120 2.63 -8.57 1.91
CA THR A 120 2.60 -7.96 3.25
C THR A 120 3.89 -7.19 3.50
N ILE A 121 3.75 -5.92 3.88
CA ILE A 121 4.86 -5.00 4.12
C ILE A 121 4.80 -4.55 5.57
N THR A 122 5.80 -4.94 6.36
CA THR A 122 5.93 -4.57 7.77
C THR A 122 7.11 -3.64 7.95
N ALA A 123 6.86 -2.34 7.89
CA ALA A 123 7.87 -1.29 7.99
C ALA A 123 7.23 0.02 8.45
N ASN A 124 8.02 0.85 9.12
CA ASN A 124 7.60 2.21 9.41
C ASN A 124 7.49 3.03 8.11
N LYS A 125 6.50 3.94 8.04
CA LYS A 125 6.25 4.82 6.87
C LYS A 125 7.49 5.55 6.32
N TRP A 126 8.49 5.84 7.15
CA TRP A 126 9.72 6.53 6.72
C TRP A 126 10.66 5.65 5.89
N VAL A 127 10.56 4.32 6.01
CA VAL A 127 11.47 3.36 5.36
C VAL A 127 10.71 2.32 4.53
N MET A 128 9.39 2.45 4.40
CA MET A 128 8.55 1.57 3.62
C MET A 128 8.96 1.61 2.13
N PRO A 129 8.99 0.47 1.42
CA PRO A 129 9.28 0.45 -0.01
C PRO A 129 8.27 1.31 -0.79
N SER A 130 8.72 1.89 -1.91
CA SER A 130 7.84 2.65 -2.79
C SER A 130 6.81 1.75 -3.48
N PRO A 131 5.63 2.27 -3.86
CA PRO A 131 4.61 1.50 -4.58
C PRO A 131 5.17 0.80 -5.83
N ALA A 132 6.00 1.48 -6.62
CA ALA A 132 6.64 0.91 -7.81
C ALA A 132 7.52 -0.31 -7.48
N LYS A 133 8.26 -0.28 -6.36
CA LYS A 133 9.09 -1.42 -5.93
C LYS A 133 8.23 -2.61 -5.51
N VAL A 134 7.14 -2.37 -4.79
CA VAL A 134 6.19 -3.42 -4.39
C VAL A 134 5.57 -4.08 -5.61
N LYS A 135 5.05 -3.27 -6.56
CA LYS A 135 4.45 -3.78 -7.81
C LYS A 135 5.42 -4.62 -8.63
N ALA A 136 6.66 -4.16 -8.78
CA ALA A 136 7.69 -4.92 -9.49
C ALA A 136 7.96 -6.30 -8.84
N GLN A 137 7.97 -6.37 -7.51
CA GLN A 137 8.14 -7.65 -6.80
C GLN A 137 6.92 -8.57 -6.94
N ILE A 138 5.71 -8.01 -6.92
CA ILE A 138 4.48 -8.78 -7.18
C ILE A 138 4.49 -9.35 -8.60
N GLU A 139 4.88 -8.55 -9.60
CA GLU A 139 5.01 -9.01 -10.99
C GLU A 139 6.07 -10.10 -11.16
N GLU A 140 7.21 -9.99 -10.47
CA GLU A 140 8.23 -11.03 -10.44
C GLU A 140 7.71 -12.32 -9.80
N PHE A 141 6.99 -12.21 -8.69
CA PHE A 141 6.36 -13.34 -8.02
C PHE A 141 5.29 -13.99 -8.91
N ALA A 142 4.47 -13.21 -9.62
CA ALA A 142 3.50 -13.70 -10.58
C ALA A 142 4.16 -14.50 -11.70
N LYS A 143 5.23 -13.96 -12.29
CA LYS A 143 6.03 -14.66 -13.32
C LYS A 143 6.61 -15.97 -12.81
N LYS A 144 7.17 -15.99 -11.60
CA LYS A 144 7.74 -17.19 -10.97
C LYS A 144 6.68 -18.28 -10.74
N ASN A 145 5.45 -17.89 -10.41
CA ASN A 145 4.33 -18.80 -10.19
C ASN A 145 3.50 -19.07 -11.46
N GLN A 146 3.93 -18.54 -12.62
CA GLN A 146 3.26 -18.73 -13.91
C GLN A 146 1.79 -18.27 -13.91
N VAL A 147 1.50 -17.18 -13.21
CA VAL A 147 0.17 -16.55 -13.17
C VAL A 147 0.20 -15.16 -13.80
N GLU A 148 -0.93 -14.75 -14.39
CA GLU A 148 -1.09 -13.43 -14.99
C GLU A 148 -1.90 -12.51 -14.07
N LEU A 149 -1.43 -11.28 -13.85
CA LEU A 149 -2.15 -10.31 -13.02
C LEU A 149 -3.29 -9.64 -13.81
N SER A 150 -4.38 -9.30 -13.14
CA SER A 150 -5.48 -8.51 -13.73
C SER A 150 -5.11 -7.05 -13.99
N GLY A 151 -4.00 -6.57 -13.40
CA GLY A 151 -3.52 -5.19 -13.53
C GLY A 151 -4.08 -4.22 -12.49
N ILE A 152 -4.87 -4.71 -11.53
CA ILE A 152 -5.37 -3.94 -10.39
C ILE A 152 -4.47 -4.21 -9.18
N PHE A 153 -4.16 -3.16 -8.43
CA PHE A 153 -3.46 -3.25 -7.14
C PHE A 153 -4.34 -2.57 -6.09
N ILE A 154 -4.61 -3.30 -5.01
CA ILE A 154 -5.49 -2.88 -3.92
C ILE A 154 -4.63 -2.79 -2.66
N ASP A 155 -4.38 -1.58 -2.18
CA ASP A 155 -3.71 -1.42 -0.88
C ASP A 155 -4.74 -1.64 0.23
N LYS A 156 -4.33 -2.30 1.30
CA LYS A 156 -5.11 -2.56 2.51
C LYS A 156 -4.30 -2.11 3.71
N ILE A 157 -4.77 -1.08 4.39
CA ILE A 157 -4.10 -0.47 5.53
C ILE A 157 -4.45 -1.29 6.79
N ILE A 158 -3.50 -2.08 7.27
CA ILE A 158 -3.68 -2.92 8.47
C ILE A 158 -3.41 -2.10 9.73
N SER A 159 -2.29 -1.38 9.74
CA SER A 159 -1.84 -0.47 10.81
C SER A 159 -0.88 0.60 10.25
N GLU A 160 -0.34 1.47 11.11
CA GLU A 160 0.66 2.48 10.68
C GLU A 160 1.98 1.87 10.19
N SER A 161 2.28 0.63 10.57
CA SER A 161 3.51 -0.08 10.23
C SER A 161 3.28 -1.34 9.40
N GLU A 162 2.04 -1.59 8.98
CA GLU A 162 1.69 -2.77 8.21
C GLU A 162 0.67 -2.42 7.12
N VAL A 163 1.05 -2.69 5.87
CA VAL A 163 0.21 -2.53 4.68
C VAL A 163 0.26 -3.83 3.89
N GLN A 164 -0.89 -4.25 3.36
CA GLN A 164 -0.99 -5.35 2.43
C GLN A 164 -1.33 -4.82 1.04
N VAL A 165 -0.68 -5.32 -0.01
CA VAL A 165 -1.03 -5.03 -1.39
C VAL A 165 -1.57 -6.30 -2.02
N ILE A 166 -2.81 -6.23 -2.48
CA ILE A 166 -3.54 -7.33 -3.10
C ILE A 166 -3.56 -7.11 -4.61
N ALA A 167 -3.07 -8.08 -5.37
CA ALA A 167 -3.07 -8.07 -6.83
C ALA A 167 -3.87 -9.27 -7.36
N PRO A 168 -5.10 -9.06 -7.85
CA PRO A 168 -5.91 -10.12 -8.43
C PRO A 168 -5.21 -10.79 -9.62
N VAL A 169 -5.44 -12.09 -9.76
CA VAL A 169 -4.86 -12.94 -10.81
C VAL A 169 -5.96 -13.32 -11.80
N LYS A 170 -5.68 -13.22 -13.09
CA LYS A 170 -6.58 -13.65 -14.16
C LYS A 170 -6.78 -15.16 -14.10
N ASP A 171 -8.01 -15.57 -14.39
CA ASP A 171 -8.36 -16.98 -14.58
C ASP A 171 -7.70 -17.58 -15.84
#